data_AF-A0A016QRS2-F1
#
_entry.id   AF-A0A016QRS2-F1
#
_cell.length_a   1.000
_cell.length_b   1.000
_cell.length_c   1.000
_cell.angle_alpha   90.00
_cell.angle_beta   90.00
_cell.angle_gamma   90.00
#
_symmetry.space_group_name_H-M   'P 1'
#
loop_
_entity.id
_entity.type
_entity.pdbx_description
1 polymer ?
#
loop_
_entity_poly.entity_id
_entity_poly.type
_entity_poly.pdbx_seq_one_letter_code
_entity_poly.pdbx_strand_id
1 'polypeptide(L)'
;MSTLRSPARFLWPALTRAGVFGALHGGHPGDPRLGLTVPVHTASDLRTVLTALRGAEVRATLLLSPPLARQVPGEVRAATHAGHEVAGWGKPTALALLEVTAGQPVTTWALDGPALTRPHLALLAARGVRPLPLPSPTPEPGLTLRVAPGDLVRALPELKALGYRPVPVRELPELRPAAPRDLLIHVYRRLVDDRFARAHGVTPLTGRADAVMRIAARPAPSELPFPPGTPTAELHLHSPRLVGLTARGALTAYRAYQRSLRDVARALRERPELQGARAVFAVTLFHGPLEKNGFTLVPLPPLQARVYGLGFRLMRLVYGTTVSPSETEPKLAWMEREAFLARHG
;
A
#
# COMPACT_ATOMS: atom_id res chain seq x y z
N MET A 1 23.62 -35.07 5.12
CA MET A 1 23.97 -34.13 4.03
C MET A 1 22.99 -32.95 4.06
N SER A 2 23.39 -31.86 4.70
CA SER A 2 22.61 -30.62 4.79
C SER A 2 22.77 -29.85 3.49
N THR A 3 21.70 -29.72 2.71
CA THR A 3 21.71 -28.89 1.50
C THR A 3 21.89 -27.43 1.90
N LEU A 4 23.10 -26.90 1.69
CA LEU A 4 23.41 -25.47 1.72
C LEU A 4 22.39 -24.75 0.84
N ARG A 5 21.44 -24.03 1.47
CA ARG A 5 20.49 -23.17 0.77
C ARG A 5 21.30 -22.10 0.03
N SER A 6 21.35 -22.20 -1.30
CA SER A 6 22.06 -21.24 -2.14
C SER A 6 21.58 -19.80 -1.85
N PRO A 7 22.47 -18.86 -1.50
CA PRO A 7 22.12 -17.48 -1.14
C PRO A 7 21.43 -16.72 -2.28
N ALA A 8 21.53 -17.21 -3.52
CA ALA A 8 20.92 -16.61 -4.70
C ALA A 8 19.38 -16.59 -4.68
N ARG A 9 18.71 -17.47 -3.90
CA ARG A 9 17.24 -17.51 -3.85
C ARG A 9 16.62 -16.24 -3.23
N PHE A 10 17.35 -15.54 -2.38
CA PHE A 10 16.84 -14.33 -1.71
C PHE A 10 17.00 -13.05 -2.55
N LEU A 11 17.80 -13.08 -3.62
CA LEU A 11 18.07 -11.90 -4.45
C LEU A 11 16.98 -11.65 -5.51
N TRP A 12 16.34 -12.69 -6.04
CA TRP A 12 15.35 -12.53 -7.12
C TRP A 12 14.13 -11.68 -6.74
N PRO A 13 13.57 -11.76 -5.52
CA PRO A 13 12.54 -10.82 -5.08
C PRO A 13 13.00 -9.36 -5.05
N ALA A 14 14.28 -9.09 -4.79
CA ALA A 14 14.81 -7.73 -4.81
C ALA A 14 15.03 -7.26 -6.26
N LEU A 15 15.61 -8.11 -7.10
CA LEU A 15 15.87 -7.81 -8.51
C LEU A 15 14.58 -7.58 -9.31
N THR A 16 13.53 -8.35 -9.05
CA THR A 16 12.21 -8.10 -9.67
C THR A 16 11.62 -6.76 -9.24
N ARG A 17 11.76 -6.37 -7.97
CA ARG A 17 11.38 -5.01 -7.53
C ARG A 17 12.20 -3.91 -8.19
N ALA A 18 13.42 -4.20 -8.63
CA ALA A 18 14.25 -3.28 -9.39
C ALA A 18 13.94 -3.25 -10.89
N GLY A 19 12.96 -4.03 -11.38
CA GLY A 19 12.56 -4.05 -12.79
C GLY A 19 13.30 -5.03 -13.67
N VAL A 20 14.10 -5.93 -13.09
CA VAL A 20 14.82 -6.95 -13.86
C VAL A 20 13.82 -7.79 -14.67
N PHE A 21 14.13 -7.97 -15.97
CA PHE A 21 13.26 -8.60 -16.97
C PHE A 21 11.90 -7.90 -17.20
N GLY A 22 11.83 -6.59 -16.99
CA GLY A 22 10.62 -5.80 -17.25
C GLY A 22 9.49 -6.10 -16.26
N ALA A 23 9.82 -6.62 -15.08
CA ALA A 23 8.88 -6.84 -13.99
C ALA A 23 8.08 -5.56 -13.70
N LEU A 24 6.78 -5.71 -13.45
CA LEU A 24 5.88 -4.59 -13.24
C LEU A 24 5.99 -4.05 -11.81
N HIS A 25 5.82 -2.74 -11.68
CA HIS A 25 5.56 -2.04 -10.44
C HIS A 25 4.07 -1.75 -10.31
N GLY A 26 3.58 -1.58 -9.07
CA GLY A 26 2.21 -1.15 -8.81
C GLY A 26 1.86 0.20 -9.46
N GLY A 27 0.59 0.56 -9.37
CA GLY A 27 0.03 1.82 -9.84
C GLY A 27 0.09 2.97 -8.83
N HIS A 28 -0.73 3.98 -9.09
CA HIS A 28 -0.69 5.27 -8.42
C HIS A 28 -1.12 5.21 -6.92
N PRO A 29 -0.29 5.68 -5.96
CA PRO A 29 -0.52 5.52 -4.51
C PRO A 29 -1.64 6.39 -3.91
N GLY A 30 -2.21 7.30 -4.70
CA GLY A 30 -3.40 8.07 -4.33
C GLY A 30 -4.70 7.56 -4.97
N ASP A 31 -4.64 6.49 -5.77
CA ASP A 31 -5.84 5.91 -6.37
C ASP A 31 -6.43 4.79 -5.53
N PRO A 32 -7.74 4.81 -5.17
CA PRO A 32 -8.32 3.76 -4.32
C PRO A 32 -8.34 2.40 -5.01
N ARG A 33 -8.00 2.31 -6.30
CA ARG A 33 -7.85 1.03 -6.99
C ARG A 33 -6.67 0.24 -6.43
N LEU A 34 -6.90 -1.06 -6.27
CA LEU A 34 -5.86 -2.04 -5.96
C LEU A 34 -5.96 -3.20 -6.96
N GLY A 35 -4.82 -3.78 -7.32
CA GLY A 35 -4.76 -4.89 -8.26
C GLY A 35 -5.09 -6.19 -7.55
N LEU A 36 -6.28 -6.74 -7.76
CA LEU A 36 -6.71 -7.98 -7.11
C LEU A 36 -6.23 -9.19 -7.92
N THR A 37 -5.41 -10.03 -7.28
CA THR A 37 -4.95 -11.30 -7.85
C THR A 37 -5.51 -12.46 -7.05
N VAL A 38 -5.99 -13.50 -7.75
CA VAL A 38 -6.57 -14.69 -7.13
C VAL A 38 -5.88 -15.94 -7.69
N PRO A 39 -5.11 -16.70 -6.88
CA PRO A 39 -4.54 -17.96 -7.31
C PRO A 39 -5.63 -19.02 -7.40
N VAL A 40 -5.74 -19.68 -8.55
CA VAL A 40 -6.73 -20.73 -8.77
C VAL A 40 -5.99 -22.04 -8.97
N HIS A 41 -6.19 -22.99 -8.05
CA HIS A 41 -5.48 -24.27 -8.06
C HIS A 41 -6.30 -25.39 -8.70
N THR A 42 -7.62 -25.33 -8.57
CA THR A 42 -8.54 -26.38 -9.05
C THR A 42 -9.68 -25.82 -9.89
N ALA A 43 -10.36 -26.71 -10.63
CA ALA A 43 -11.60 -26.38 -11.33
C ALA A 43 -12.70 -25.89 -10.36
N SER A 44 -12.74 -26.45 -9.15
CA SER A 44 -13.69 -26.04 -8.13
C SER A 44 -13.38 -24.63 -7.62
N ASP A 45 -12.09 -24.30 -7.42
CA ASP A 45 -11.67 -22.94 -7.05
C ASP A 45 -12.15 -21.95 -8.09
N LEU A 46 -11.97 -22.25 -9.38
CA LEU A 46 -12.38 -21.34 -10.46
C LEU A 46 -13.87 -21.02 -10.38
N ARG A 47 -14.73 -22.02 -10.17
CA ARG A 47 -16.18 -21.81 -10.02
C ARG A 47 -16.51 -20.97 -8.77
N THR A 48 -15.89 -21.27 -7.64
CA THR A 48 -16.07 -20.50 -6.40
C THR A 48 -15.66 -19.04 -6.58
N VAL A 49 -14.49 -18.81 -7.18
CA VAL A 49 -13.94 -17.48 -7.46
C VAL A 49 -14.86 -16.69 -8.37
N LEU A 50 -15.29 -17.27 -9.49
CA LEU A 50 -16.18 -16.59 -10.44
C LEU A 50 -17.54 -16.28 -9.82
N THR A 51 -18.06 -17.16 -8.97
CA THR A 51 -19.32 -16.90 -8.24
C THR A 51 -19.17 -15.73 -7.26
N ALA A 52 -18.10 -15.73 -6.46
CA ALA A 52 -17.82 -14.66 -5.50
C ALA A 52 -17.58 -13.30 -6.19
N LEU A 53 -16.79 -13.30 -7.27
CA LEU A 53 -16.51 -12.09 -8.05
C LEU A 53 -17.76 -11.53 -8.73
N ARG A 54 -18.62 -12.39 -9.29
CA ARG A 54 -19.90 -12.00 -9.88
C ARG A 54 -20.84 -11.41 -8.82
N GLY A 55 -21.00 -12.09 -7.69
CA GLY A 55 -21.86 -11.60 -6.60
C GLY A 55 -21.40 -10.27 -6.00
N ALA A 56 -20.10 -9.99 -6.07
CA ALA A 56 -19.53 -8.72 -5.66
C ALA A 56 -19.43 -7.68 -6.80
N GLU A 57 -19.80 -8.00 -8.03
CA GLU A 57 -19.60 -7.14 -9.22
C GLU A 57 -18.15 -6.62 -9.36
N VAL A 58 -17.17 -7.50 -9.08
CA VAL A 58 -15.74 -7.17 -9.10
C VAL A 58 -15.03 -7.98 -10.16
N ARG A 59 -14.07 -7.34 -10.83
CA ARG A 59 -13.13 -7.99 -11.76
C ARG A 59 -11.76 -8.12 -11.11
N ALA A 60 -11.00 -9.12 -11.52
CA ALA A 60 -9.73 -9.50 -10.92
C ALA A 60 -8.80 -10.12 -11.97
N THR A 61 -7.54 -10.30 -11.59
CA THR A 61 -6.57 -11.11 -12.33
C THR A 61 -6.54 -12.52 -11.75
N LEU A 62 -7.00 -13.49 -12.53
CA LEU A 62 -6.99 -14.91 -12.18
C LEU A 62 -5.61 -15.49 -12.52
N LEU A 63 -4.93 -16.04 -11.52
CA LEU A 63 -3.62 -16.66 -11.70
C LEU A 63 -3.84 -18.15 -11.98
N LEU A 64 -3.59 -18.58 -13.22
CA LEU A 64 -3.87 -19.92 -13.69
C LEU A 64 -2.60 -20.63 -14.14
N SER A 65 -2.51 -21.92 -13.81
CA SER A 65 -1.51 -22.79 -14.42
C SER A 65 -2.02 -23.31 -15.78
N PRO A 66 -1.15 -23.47 -16.80
CA PRO A 66 -1.56 -24.05 -18.08
C PRO A 66 -2.22 -25.45 -17.98
N PRO A 67 -1.78 -26.36 -17.08
CA PRO A 67 -2.47 -27.64 -16.88
C PRO A 67 -3.92 -27.48 -16.43
N LEU A 68 -4.20 -26.54 -15.50
CA LEU A 68 -5.56 -26.25 -15.07
C LEU A 68 -6.38 -25.66 -16.23
N ALA A 69 -5.83 -24.70 -16.96
CA ALA A 69 -6.53 -24.10 -18.09
C ALA A 69 -6.97 -25.14 -19.14
N ARG A 70 -6.14 -26.16 -19.40
CA ARG A 70 -6.48 -27.28 -20.28
C ARG A 70 -7.68 -28.11 -19.79
N GLN A 71 -7.83 -28.25 -18.47
CA GLN A 71 -8.91 -29.07 -17.89
C GLN A 71 -10.27 -28.39 -17.94
N VAL A 72 -10.30 -27.06 -17.88
CA VAL A 72 -11.53 -26.25 -17.81
C VAL A 72 -11.54 -25.10 -18.83
N PRO A 73 -11.38 -25.38 -20.13
CA PRO A 73 -11.21 -24.32 -21.12
C PRO A 73 -12.45 -23.44 -21.28
N GLY A 74 -13.64 -24.01 -21.10
CA GLY A 74 -14.90 -23.29 -21.16
C GLY A 74 -15.02 -22.26 -20.03
N GLU A 75 -14.69 -22.64 -18.81
CA GLU A 75 -14.75 -21.76 -17.64
C GLU A 75 -13.68 -20.66 -17.69
N VAL A 76 -12.48 -20.96 -18.17
CA VAL A 76 -11.44 -19.93 -18.37
C VAL A 76 -11.91 -18.91 -19.40
N ARG A 77 -12.50 -19.35 -20.51
CA ARG A 77 -13.05 -18.44 -21.53
C ARG A 77 -14.27 -17.65 -21.02
N ALA A 78 -15.13 -18.28 -20.23
CA ALA A 78 -16.24 -17.58 -19.58
C ALA A 78 -15.74 -16.49 -18.62
N ALA A 79 -14.64 -16.74 -17.90
CA ALA A 79 -14.02 -15.75 -17.03
C ALA A 79 -13.51 -14.53 -17.79
N THR A 80 -12.88 -14.74 -18.95
CA THR A 80 -12.38 -13.63 -19.77
C THR A 80 -13.52 -12.85 -20.42
N HIS A 81 -14.58 -13.52 -20.88
CA HIS A 81 -15.81 -12.85 -21.34
C HIS A 81 -16.50 -12.03 -20.24
N ALA A 82 -16.42 -12.46 -18.98
CA ALA A 82 -16.87 -11.68 -17.82
C ALA A 82 -15.93 -10.50 -17.46
N GLY A 83 -14.86 -10.27 -18.24
CA GLY A 83 -13.95 -9.14 -18.09
C GLY A 83 -12.80 -9.38 -17.11
N HIS A 84 -12.59 -10.61 -16.63
CA HIS A 84 -11.43 -10.94 -15.81
C HIS A 84 -10.14 -10.99 -16.65
N GLU A 85 -9.03 -10.57 -16.04
CA GLU A 85 -7.69 -10.78 -16.62
C GLU A 85 -7.23 -12.20 -16.26
N VAL A 86 -6.59 -12.89 -17.20
CA VAL A 86 -5.93 -14.17 -16.96
C VAL A 86 -4.43 -13.95 -17.04
N ALA A 87 -3.73 -14.31 -15.96
CA ALA A 87 -2.27 -14.31 -15.89
C ALA A 87 -1.76 -15.73 -15.65
N GLY A 88 -0.58 -16.04 -16.17
CA GLY A 88 0.06 -17.32 -15.89
C GLY A 88 0.56 -17.40 -14.45
N TRP A 89 0.63 -18.61 -13.89
CA TRP A 89 1.10 -18.84 -12.53
C TRP A 89 2.04 -20.03 -12.39
N GLY A 90 3.05 -19.87 -11.54
CA GLY A 90 4.04 -20.91 -11.28
C GLY A 90 5.07 -21.01 -12.41
N LYS A 91 5.47 -22.23 -12.76
CA LYS A 91 6.49 -22.46 -13.79
C LYS A 91 6.00 -21.94 -15.17
N PRO A 92 6.77 -21.09 -15.88
CA PRO A 92 6.36 -20.51 -17.16
C PRO A 92 6.44 -21.50 -18.33
N THR A 93 5.48 -22.42 -18.38
CA THR A 93 5.32 -23.40 -19.46
C THR A 93 4.07 -23.09 -20.29
N ALA A 94 4.00 -23.62 -21.51
CA ALA A 94 2.78 -23.67 -22.33
C ALA A 94 1.97 -22.34 -22.40
N LEU A 95 2.65 -21.20 -22.58
CA LEU A 95 2.01 -19.87 -22.72
C LEU A 95 0.91 -19.87 -23.80
N ALA A 96 1.22 -20.35 -25.01
CA ALA A 96 0.27 -20.36 -26.12
C ALA A 96 -1.02 -21.15 -25.81
N LEU A 97 -0.91 -22.24 -25.04
CA LEU A 97 -2.08 -22.99 -24.58
C LEU A 97 -2.97 -22.12 -23.69
N LEU A 98 -2.36 -21.40 -22.73
CA LEU A 98 -3.10 -20.53 -21.83
C LEU A 98 -3.78 -19.38 -22.59
N GLU A 99 -3.11 -18.78 -23.58
CA GLU A 99 -3.67 -17.73 -24.43
C GLU A 99 -4.87 -18.22 -25.25
N VAL A 100 -4.74 -19.36 -25.94
CA VAL A 100 -5.82 -19.96 -26.72
C VAL A 100 -7.02 -20.32 -25.84
N THR A 101 -6.76 -20.86 -24.66
CA THR A 101 -7.80 -21.25 -23.70
C THR A 101 -8.51 -20.01 -23.15
N ALA A 102 -7.75 -19.01 -22.73
CA ALA A 102 -8.28 -17.76 -22.21
C ALA A 102 -8.98 -16.91 -23.27
N GLY A 103 -8.67 -17.11 -24.56
CA GLY A 103 -9.19 -16.25 -25.63
C GLY A 103 -8.70 -14.80 -25.50
N GLN A 104 -7.58 -14.58 -24.81
CA GLN A 104 -6.92 -13.28 -24.68
C GLN A 104 -5.40 -13.45 -24.60
N PRO A 105 -4.61 -12.45 -25.00
CA PRO A 105 -3.16 -12.45 -24.78
C PRO A 105 -2.83 -12.54 -23.29
N VAL A 106 -1.84 -13.35 -22.94
CA VAL A 106 -1.33 -13.45 -21.57
C VAL A 106 -0.03 -12.67 -21.47
N THR A 107 -0.16 -11.41 -21.07
CA THR A 107 0.96 -10.45 -21.00
C THR A 107 1.64 -10.42 -19.64
N THR A 108 1.04 -11.05 -18.62
CA THR A 108 1.53 -11.04 -17.24
C THR A 108 1.65 -12.45 -16.64
N TRP A 109 2.61 -12.63 -15.74
CA TRP A 109 2.85 -13.92 -15.06
C TRP A 109 3.22 -13.72 -13.58
N ALA A 110 2.56 -14.45 -12.68
CA ALA A 110 2.91 -14.51 -11.27
C ALA A 110 4.02 -15.54 -11.04
N LEU A 111 5.20 -15.08 -10.61
CA LEU A 111 6.29 -15.93 -10.13
C LEU A 111 6.48 -15.73 -8.62
N ASP A 112 6.44 -16.82 -7.87
CA ASP A 112 6.65 -16.83 -6.42
C ASP A 112 7.52 -18.01 -5.97
N GLY A 113 8.05 -17.89 -4.76
CA GLY A 113 8.83 -18.93 -4.07
C GLY A 113 9.85 -19.63 -4.99
N PRO A 114 9.74 -20.96 -5.17
CA PRO A 114 10.71 -21.73 -5.96
C PRO A 114 10.64 -21.45 -7.47
N ALA A 115 9.53 -20.90 -7.98
CA ALA A 115 9.39 -20.57 -9.40
C ALA A 115 10.10 -19.26 -9.76
N LEU A 116 10.41 -18.40 -8.78
CA LEU A 116 11.10 -17.14 -9.03
C LEU A 116 12.60 -17.36 -9.21
N THR A 117 13.00 -17.64 -10.45
CA THR A 117 14.38 -17.92 -10.84
C THR A 117 14.77 -17.15 -12.10
N ARG A 118 16.08 -16.91 -12.30
CA ARG A 118 16.59 -16.26 -13.52
C ARG A 118 16.15 -16.94 -14.82
N PRO A 119 16.24 -18.28 -14.98
CA PRO A 119 15.83 -18.93 -16.22
C PRO A 119 14.34 -18.69 -16.53
N HIS A 120 13.48 -18.73 -15.51
CA HIS A 120 12.05 -18.47 -15.69
C HIS A 120 11.78 -17.01 -16.05
N LEU A 121 12.45 -16.06 -15.41
CA LEU A 121 12.32 -14.64 -15.73
C LEU A 121 12.81 -14.33 -17.16
N ALA A 122 13.95 -14.87 -17.56
CA ALA A 122 14.49 -14.73 -18.91
C ALA A 122 13.55 -15.34 -19.96
N LEU A 123 12.96 -16.49 -19.67
CA LEU A 123 11.99 -17.15 -20.54
C LEU A 123 10.72 -16.32 -20.75
N LEU A 124 10.22 -15.67 -19.70
CA LEU A 124 9.08 -14.75 -19.79
C LEU A 124 9.43 -13.53 -20.64
N ALA A 125 10.58 -12.90 -20.38
CA ALA A 125 11.03 -11.72 -21.13
C ALA A 125 11.21 -12.01 -22.62
N ALA A 126 11.79 -13.16 -22.98
CA ALA A 126 11.94 -13.60 -24.37
C ALA A 126 10.59 -13.78 -25.10
N ARG A 127 9.48 -13.90 -24.37
CA ARG A 127 8.11 -14.01 -24.89
C ARG A 127 7.29 -12.74 -24.72
N GLY A 128 7.91 -11.63 -24.30
CA GLY A 128 7.21 -10.37 -24.03
C GLY A 128 6.25 -10.41 -22.83
N VAL A 129 6.32 -11.46 -21.99
CA VAL A 129 5.48 -11.60 -20.80
C VAL A 129 6.19 -10.99 -19.61
N ARG A 130 5.49 -10.16 -18.84
CA ARG A 130 6.06 -9.43 -17.71
C ARG A 130 5.71 -10.09 -16.38
N PRO A 131 6.68 -10.23 -15.46
CA PRO A 131 6.38 -10.61 -14.09
C PRO A 131 5.42 -9.61 -13.43
N LEU A 132 4.36 -10.11 -12.77
CA LEU A 132 3.44 -9.29 -11.99
C LEU A 132 4.14 -8.59 -10.81
N PRO A 133 3.62 -7.45 -10.33
CA PRO A 133 4.11 -6.84 -9.10
C PRO A 133 3.95 -7.82 -7.94
N LEU A 134 4.98 -7.91 -7.08
CA LEU A 134 4.92 -8.74 -5.88
C LEU A 134 3.78 -8.25 -4.98
N PRO A 135 2.89 -9.14 -4.49
CA PRO A 135 1.72 -8.74 -3.73
C PRO A 135 2.13 -8.08 -2.41
N SER A 136 1.40 -7.02 -2.05
CA SER A 136 1.46 -6.41 -0.74
C SER A 136 0.85 -7.35 0.32
N PRO A 137 1.43 -7.45 1.53
CA PRO A 137 0.86 -8.24 2.61
C PRO A 137 -0.45 -7.65 3.16
N THR A 138 -0.68 -6.36 2.94
CA THR A 138 -1.87 -5.63 3.37
C THR A 138 -2.44 -4.80 2.21
N PRO A 139 -3.73 -4.47 2.21
CA PRO A 139 -4.32 -3.60 1.21
C PRO A 139 -3.63 -2.22 1.20
N GLU A 140 -3.14 -1.82 0.03
CA GLU A 140 -2.58 -0.48 -0.19
C GLU A 140 -3.03 0.05 -1.57
N PRO A 141 -3.40 1.34 -1.66
CA PRO A 141 -3.70 2.02 -2.93
C PRO A 141 -2.59 1.82 -3.96
N GLY A 142 -2.96 1.49 -5.20
CA GLY A 142 -2.00 1.27 -6.29
C GLY A 142 -1.20 -0.03 -6.20
N LEU A 143 -1.20 -0.76 -5.07
CA LEU A 143 -0.48 -2.02 -4.98
C LEU A 143 -1.35 -3.21 -5.39
N THR A 144 -0.71 -4.36 -5.56
CA THR A 144 -1.41 -5.63 -5.79
C THR A 144 -1.70 -6.33 -4.46
N LEU A 145 -2.87 -6.93 -4.34
CA LEU A 145 -3.28 -7.77 -3.22
C LEU A 145 -3.56 -9.18 -3.75
N ARG A 146 -3.04 -10.19 -3.05
CA ARG A 146 -3.37 -11.58 -3.34
C ARG A 146 -4.37 -12.08 -2.32
N VAL A 147 -5.51 -12.57 -2.79
CA VAL A 147 -6.57 -13.14 -1.94
C VAL A 147 -6.79 -14.58 -2.34
N ALA A 148 -6.80 -15.50 -1.38
CA ALA A 148 -7.07 -16.90 -1.66
C ALA A 148 -8.55 -17.10 -2.07
N PRO A 149 -8.86 -18.10 -2.90
CA PRO A 149 -10.23 -18.39 -3.34
C PRO A 149 -11.28 -18.41 -2.21
N GLY A 150 -10.96 -19.08 -1.10
CA GLY A 150 -11.87 -19.23 0.05
C GLY A 150 -12.11 -17.94 0.83
N ASP A 151 -11.22 -16.95 0.73
CA ASP A 151 -11.31 -15.70 1.48
C ASP A 151 -12.08 -14.59 0.73
N LEU A 152 -12.38 -14.78 -0.57
CA LEU A 152 -12.96 -13.73 -1.41
C LEU A 152 -14.30 -13.20 -0.89
N VAL A 153 -15.18 -14.10 -0.45
CA VAL A 153 -16.52 -13.73 0.03
C VAL A 153 -16.45 -12.77 1.22
N ARG A 154 -15.45 -12.94 2.07
CA ARG A 154 -15.19 -12.05 3.22
C ARG A 154 -14.38 -10.81 2.82
N ALA A 155 -13.33 -10.99 2.03
CA ALA A 155 -12.39 -9.92 1.70
C ALA A 155 -12.99 -8.83 0.81
N LEU A 156 -13.85 -9.18 -0.16
CA LEU A 156 -14.39 -8.18 -1.10
C LEU A 156 -15.29 -7.13 -0.42
N PRO A 157 -16.26 -7.51 0.45
CA PRO A 157 -17.01 -6.53 1.24
C PRO A 157 -16.13 -5.68 2.15
N GLU A 158 -15.14 -6.27 2.82
CA GLU A 158 -14.20 -5.54 3.69
C GLU A 158 -13.42 -4.48 2.91
N LEU A 159 -12.88 -4.84 1.73
CA LEU A 159 -12.17 -3.91 0.87
C LEU A 159 -13.06 -2.74 0.41
N LYS A 160 -14.31 -3.03 0.03
CA LYS A 160 -15.28 -1.99 -0.35
C LYS A 160 -15.62 -1.07 0.83
N ALA A 161 -15.82 -1.62 2.02
CA ALA A 161 -16.08 -0.83 3.24
C ALA A 161 -14.91 0.08 3.60
N LEU A 162 -13.68 -0.37 3.32
CA LEU A 162 -12.45 0.43 3.45
C LEU A 162 -12.23 1.39 2.27
N GLY A 163 -13.16 1.49 1.32
CA GLY A 163 -13.10 2.42 0.20
C GLY A 163 -12.17 2.01 -0.94
N TYR A 164 -11.64 0.78 -0.93
CA TYR A 164 -10.85 0.25 -2.04
C TYR A 164 -11.73 -0.14 -3.23
N ARG A 165 -11.12 -0.10 -4.42
CA ARG A 165 -11.74 -0.55 -5.68
C ARG A 165 -10.89 -1.68 -6.29
N PRO A 166 -11.17 -2.94 -5.95
CA PRO A 166 -10.43 -4.05 -6.54
C PRO A 166 -10.65 -4.10 -8.05
N VAL A 167 -9.56 -4.19 -8.80
CA VAL A 167 -9.56 -4.27 -10.28
C VAL A 167 -8.54 -5.30 -10.75
N PRO A 168 -8.64 -5.81 -12.00
CA PRO A 168 -7.54 -6.53 -12.63
C PRO A 168 -6.27 -5.69 -12.61
N VAL A 169 -5.11 -6.33 -12.43
CA VAL A 169 -3.80 -5.66 -12.34
C VAL A 169 -3.54 -4.79 -13.57
N ARG A 170 -3.89 -5.24 -14.78
CA ARG A 170 -3.75 -4.44 -16.01
C ARG A 170 -4.53 -3.11 -16.00
N GLU A 171 -5.54 -2.99 -15.14
CA GLU A 171 -6.38 -1.78 -15.02
C GLU A 171 -5.92 -0.85 -13.88
N LEU A 172 -4.80 -1.17 -13.22
CA LEU A 172 -4.18 -0.27 -12.26
C LEU A 172 -3.70 1.00 -12.97
N PRO A 173 -4.12 2.19 -12.51
CA PRO A 173 -3.61 3.46 -13.04
C PRO A 173 -2.10 3.56 -12.84
N GLU A 174 -1.37 3.97 -13.88
CA GLU A 174 0.09 4.09 -13.86
C GLU A 174 0.85 2.78 -13.61
N LEU A 175 0.23 1.63 -13.92
CA LEU A 175 0.96 0.36 -14.00
C LEU A 175 2.10 0.50 -15.01
N ARG A 176 3.34 0.26 -14.56
CA ARG A 176 4.54 0.45 -15.36
C ARG A 176 5.60 -0.61 -15.07
N PRO A 177 6.62 -0.77 -15.92
CA PRO A 177 7.84 -1.46 -15.52
C PRO A 177 8.41 -0.85 -14.22
N ALA A 178 8.88 -1.72 -13.34
CA ALA A 178 9.66 -1.30 -12.19
C ALA A 178 11.02 -0.77 -12.64
N ALA A 179 11.60 0.07 -11.77
CA ALA A 179 12.89 0.68 -11.95
C ALA A 179 13.76 0.45 -10.69
N PRO A 180 15.09 0.58 -10.77
CA PRO A 180 15.96 0.43 -9.61
C PRO A 180 15.57 1.31 -8.41
N ARG A 181 15.02 2.51 -8.69
CA ARG A 181 14.46 3.41 -7.67
C ARG A 181 13.35 2.77 -6.83
N ASP A 182 12.54 1.88 -7.40
CA ASP A 182 11.45 1.22 -6.67
C ASP A 182 11.98 0.26 -5.61
N LEU A 183 13.10 -0.42 -5.91
CA LEU A 183 13.81 -1.22 -4.91
C LEU A 183 14.40 -0.33 -3.80
N LEU A 184 15.00 0.82 -4.14
CA LEU A 184 15.54 1.75 -3.14
C LEU A 184 14.44 2.25 -2.20
N ILE A 185 13.29 2.65 -2.74
CA ILE A 185 12.12 3.05 -1.93
C ILE A 185 11.65 1.89 -1.05
N HIS A 186 11.59 0.67 -1.59
CA HIS A 186 11.21 -0.50 -0.82
C HIS A 186 12.17 -0.78 0.35
N VAL A 187 13.48 -0.73 0.09
CA VAL A 187 14.52 -0.92 1.11
C VAL A 187 14.44 0.17 2.16
N TYR A 188 14.26 1.43 1.76
CA TYR A 188 14.06 2.54 2.68
C TYR A 188 12.84 2.31 3.58
N ARG A 189 11.67 1.98 3.01
CA ARG A 189 10.46 1.66 3.78
C ARG A 189 10.70 0.52 4.78
N ARG A 190 11.35 -0.56 4.36
CA ARG A 190 11.59 -1.74 5.21
C ARG A 190 12.63 -1.52 6.32
N LEU A 191 13.69 -0.78 6.04
CA LEU A 191 14.81 -0.62 6.98
C LEU A 191 14.67 0.63 7.84
N VAL A 192 14.08 1.69 7.31
CA VAL A 192 13.93 2.98 7.99
C VAL A 192 12.52 3.11 8.54
N ASP A 193 11.48 3.17 7.69
CA ASP A 193 10.12 3.46 8.17
C ASP A 193 9.56 2.37 9.09
N ASP A 194 9.68 1.09 8.73
CA ASP A 194 9.18 -0.04 9.54
C ASP A 194 9.97 -0.20 10.84
N ARG A 195 11.27 0.12 10.85
CA ARG A 195 12.11 0.07 12.05
C ARG A 195 11.83 1.26 12.96
N PHE A 196 11.73 2.46 12.39
CA PHE A 196 11.32 3.66 13.10
C PHE A 196 9.96 3.45 13.75
N ALA A 197 8.97 2.94 12.99
CA ALA A 197 7.64 2.67 13.49
C ALA A 197 7.65 1.72 14.70
N ARG A 198 8.40 0.62 14.62
CA ARG A 198 8.53 -0.33 15.71
C ARG A 198 9.25 0.25 16.92
N ALA A 199 10.36 0.97 16.70
CA ALA A 199 11.12 1.59 17.78
C ALA A 199 10.38 2.75 18.46
N HIS A 200 9.48 3.42 17.74
CA HIS A 200 8.77 4.62 18.20
C HIS A 200 7.29 4.35 18.51
N GLY A 201 6.84 3.08 18.45
CA GLY A 201 5.46 2.69 18.71
C GLY A 201 4.44 3.32 17.74
N VAL A 202 4.87 3.68 16.52
CA VAL A 202 4.00 4.35 15.54
C VAL A 202 3.06 3.33 14.92
N THR A 203 1.80 3.44 15.28
CA THR A 203 0.72 2.60 14.76
C THR A 203 0.14 3.24 13.49
N PRO A 204 0.08 2.49 12.37
CA PRO A 204 -0.63 2.97 11.18
C PRO A 204 -2.15 2.98 11.41
N LEU A 205 -2.80 4.10 11.05
CA LEU A 205 -4.26 4.20 10.96
C LEU A 205 -4.71 4.19 9.48
N THR A 206 -3.96 3.48 8.64
CA THR A 206 -4.06 3.53 7.17
C THR A 206 -4.93 2.41 6.58
N GLY A 207 -5.91 1.92 7.35
CA GLY A 207 -6.80 0.85 6.91
C GLY A 207 -7.64 1.24 5.69
N ARG A 208 -8.26 2.42 5.71
CA ARG A 208 -9.04 2.98 4.60
C ARG A 208 -8.15 3.37 3.43
N ALA A 209 -8.66 3.32 2.20
CA ALA A 209 -7.91 3.62 0.98
C ALA A 209 -7.37 5.05 0.93
N ASP A 210 -8.10 6.02 1.47
CA ASP A 210 -7.70 7.43 1.55
C ASP A 210 -7.10 7.82 2.92
N ALA A 211 -6.90 6.87 3.84
CA ALA A 211 -6.36 7.19 5.16
C ALA A 211 -4.86 7.55 5.09
N VAL A 212 -4.50 8.68 5.70
CA VAL A 212 -3.15 9.26 5.67
C VAL A 212 -2.49 9.41 7.03
N MET A 213 -3.17 9.05 8.13
CA MET A 213 -2.66 9.25 9.49
C MET A 213 -2.02 8.00 10.08
N ARG A 214 -1.08 8.24 10.98
CA ARG A 214 -0.46 7.28 11.88
C ARG A 214 -0.33 7.96 13.24
N ILE A 215 -0.29 7.18 14.32
CA ILE A 215 -0.30 7.70 15.69
C ILE A 215 0.72 6.99 16.55
N ALA A 216 1.35 7.68 17.48
CA ALA A 216 2.23 7.11 18.50
C ALA A 216 1.89 7.64 19.88
N ALA A 217 1.94 6.79 20.91
CA ALA A 217 1.90 7.23 22.29
C ALA A 217 3.27 7.80 22.68
N ARG A 218 3.31 9.04 23.15
CA ARG A 218 4.55 9.76 23.50
C ARG A 218 4.39 10.55 24.79
N PRO A 219 5.46 10.85 25.53
CA PRO A 219 5.42 11.88 26.54
C PRO A 219 5.28 13.26 25.88
N ALA A 220 4.66 14.20 26.58
CA ALA A 220 4.55 15.58 26.16
C ALA A 220 5.95 16.17 25.91
N PRO A 221 6.21 16.76 24.73
CA PRO A 221 7.43 17.51 24.51
C PRO A 221 7.46 18.76 25.40
N SER A 222 8.67 19.24 25.72
CA SER A 222 8.92 20.35 26.66
C SER A 222 8.23 21.67 26.28
N GLU A 223 7.90 21.82 25.00
CA GLU A 223 7.26 22.97 24.40
C GLU A 223 5.75 23.04 24.73
N LEU A 224 5.16 21.96 25.23
CA LEU A 224 3.75 21.94 25.65
C LEU A 224 3.56 22.41 27.09
N PRO A 225 2.41 23.01 27.42
CA PRO A 225 2.08 23.46 28.77
C PRO A 225 1.65 22.30 29.68
N PHE A 226 2.38 21.18 29.65
CA PHE A 226 2.11 20.00 30.48
C PHE A 226 3.35 19.61 31.29
N PRO A 227 3.18 19.01 32.48
CA PRO A 227 4.30 18.45 33.23
C PRO A 227 5.10 17.43 32.39
N PRO A 228 6.43 17.36 32.56
CA PRO A 228 7.25 16.35 31.89
C PRO A 228 6.71 14.93 32.13
N GLY A 229 6.70 14.11 31.07
CA GLY A 229 6.19 12.74 31.14
C GLY A 229 4.67 12.61 31.00
N THR A 230 3.92 13.71 30.88
CA THR A 230 2.48 13.68 30.61
C THR A 230 2.20 12.86 29.34
N PRO A 231 1.29 11.86 29.36
CA PRO A 231 1.02 11.07 28.16
C PRO A 231 0.34 11.92 27.09
N THR A 232 0.76 11.77 25.84
CA THR A 232 0.20 12.46 24.67
C THR A 232 0.18 11.53 23.46
N ALA A 233 -0.54 11.94 22.42
CA ALA A 233 -0.63 11.24 21.15
C ALA A 233 0.05 12.07 20.04
N GLU A 234 1.11 11.53 19.45
CA GLU A 234 1.82 12.16 18.34
C GLU A 234 1.22 11.72 17.00
N LEU A 235 0.85 12.68 16.14
CA LEU A 235 0.35 12.45 14.79
C LEU A 235 1.48 12.43 13.78
N HIS A 236 1.43 11.43 12.90
CA HIS A 236 2.37 11.24 11.82
C HIS A 236 1.62 11.07 10.49
N LEU A 237 2.20 11.59 9.41
CA LEU A 237 1.62 11.44 8.06
C LEU A 237 2.22 10.23 7.34
N HIS A 238 1.37 9.49 6.62
CA HIS A 238 1.81 8.46 5.69
C HIS A 238 2.19 9.10 4.35
N SER A 239 3.43 9.60 4.26
CA SER A 239 3.92 10.43 3.15
C SER A 239 3.57 9.90 1.75
N PRO A 240 3.79 8.61 1.39
CA PRO A 240 3.42 8.10 0.06
C PRO A 240 1.95 8.35 -0.35
N ARG A 241 1.02 8.20 0.60
CA ARG A 241 -0.42 8.33 0.34
C ARG A 241 -0.83 9.78 0.22
N LEU A 242 -0.30 10.64 1.09
CA LEU A 242 -0.58 12.07 1.03
C LEU A 242 -0.08 12.68 -0.28
N VAL A 243 1.10 12.28 -0.74
CA VAL A 243 1.69 12.72 -2.01
C VAL A 243 0.84 12.27 -3.18
N GLY A 244 0.47 10.98 -3.21
CA GLY A 244 -0.44 10.46 -4.23
C GLY A 244 -1.78 11.20 -4.24
N LEU A 245 -2.42 11.39 -3.09
CA LEU A 245 -3.69 12.10 -3.01
C LEU A 245 -3.57 13.56 -3.45
N THR A 246 -2.47 14.23 -3.11
CA THR A 246 -2.20 15.61 -3.54
C THR A 246 -2.05 15.71 -5.06
N ALA A 247 -1.39 14.73 -5.68
CA ALA A 247 -1.25 14.67 -7.14
C ALA A 247 -2.61 14.57 -7.86
N ARG A 248 -3.65 14.03 -7.19
CA ARG A 248 -5.02 13.97 -7.70
C ARG A 248 -5.85 15.22 -7.46
N GLY A 249 -5.39 16.11 -6.58
CA GLY A 249 -6.07 17.35 -6.25
C GLY A 249 -6.06 17.68 -4.76
N ALA A 250 -5.80 18.95 -4.46
CA ALA A 250 -5.71 19.47 -3.09
C ALA A 250 -6.98 19.23 -2.27
N LEU A 251 -8.17 19.37 -2.88
CA LEU A 251 -9.45 19.14 -2.20
C LEU A 251 -9.64 17.67 -1.79
N THR A 252 -9.21 16.73 -2.62
CA THR A 252 -9.25 15.28 -2.31
C THR A 252 -8.32 14.96 -1.15
N ALA A 253 -7.09 15.47 -1.19
CA ALA A 253 -6.13 15.33 -0.09
C ALA A 253 -6.65 15.95 1.22
N TYR A 254 -7.27 17.14 1.16
CA TYR A 254 -7.85 17.79 2.32
C TYR A 254 -9.02 16.98 2.92
N ARG A 255 -9.95 16.47 2.11
CA ARG A 255 -11.05 15.61 2.60
C ARG A 255 -10.53 14.32 3.22
N ALA A 256 -9.54 13.68 2.61
CA ALA A 256 -8.88 12.49 3.12
C ALA A 256 -8.20 12.74 4.47
N TYR A 257 -7.52 13.88 4.58
CA TYR A 257 -6.91 14.36 5.82
C TYR A 257 -7.94 14.54 6.94
N GLN A 258 -9.04 15.26 6.66
CA GLN A 258 -10.14 15.48 7.61
C GLN A 258 -10.74 14.16 8.13
N ARG A 259 -11.02 13.21 7.23
CA ARG A 259 -11.53 11.89 7.63
C ARG A 259 -10.51 11.11 8.45
N SER A 260 -9.22 11.27 8.15
CA SER A 260 -8.15 10.62 8.91
C SER A 260 -8.01 11.16 10.33
N LEU A 261 -8.39 12.43 10.60
CA LEU A 261 -8.48 12.94 11.98
C LEU A 261 -9.60 12.26 12.78
N ARG A 262 -10.69 11.86 12.12
CA ARG A 262 -11.74 11.05 12.77
C ARG A 262 -11.26 9.64 13.09
N ASP A 263 -10.42 9.06 12.25
CA ASP A 263 -9.78 7.77 12.54
C ASP A 263 -8.85 7.88 13.75
N VAL A 264 -8.15 9.01 13.91
CA VAL A 264 -7.39 9.34 15.11
C VAL A 264 -8.30 9.46 16.33
N ALA A 265 -9.41 10.20 16.23
CA ALA A 265 -10.35 10.37 17.36
C ALA A 265 -10.92 9.02 17.82
N ARG A 266 -11.26 8.15 16.87
CA ARG A 266 -11.63 6.76 17.16
C ARG A 266 -10.52 6.01 17.88
N ALA A 267 -9.29 6.07 17.36
CA ALA A 267 -8.13 5.42 17.96
C ALA A 267 -7.87 5.90 19.41
N LEU A 268 -8.02 7.20 19.70
CA LEU A 268 -7.88 7.75 21.05
C LEU A 268 -8.89 7.17 22.05
N ARG A 269 -10.09 6.79 21.60
CA ARG A 269 -11.14 6.17 22.42
C ARG A 269 -10.91 4.67 22.61
N GLU A 270 -10.66 3.97 21.51
CA GLU A 270 -10.69 2.50 21.47
C GLU A 270 -9.38 1.85 21.90
N ARG A 271 -8.23 2.53 21.74
CA ARG A 271 -6.92 1.92 21.99
C ARG A 271 -6.46 2.14 23.43
N PRO A 272 -6.20 1.07 24.21
CA PRO A 272 -5.76 1.20 25.60
C PRO A 272 -4.51 2.07 25.76
N GLU A 273 -3.56 1.96 24.84
CA GLU A 273 -2.29 2.72 24.88
C GLU A 273 -2.46 4.23 24.65
N LEU A 274 -3.63 4.68 24.16
CA LEU A 274 -3.91 6.09 23.87
C LEU A 274 -4.94 6.71 24.82
N GLN A 275 -5.63 5.93 25.64
CA GLN A 275 -6.72 6.42 26.51
C GLN A 275 -6.24 7.47 27.52
N GLY A 276 -5.01 7.33 28.02
CA GLY A 276 -4.41 8.27 28.98
C GLY A 276 -3.84 9.55 28.37
N ALA A 277 -3.86 9.72 27.04
CA ALA A 277 -3.29 10.90 26.39
C ALA A 277 -4.02 12.18 26.83
N ARG A 278 -3.31 13.22 27.25
CA ARG A 278 -3.89 14.53 27.61
C ARG A 278 -4.00 15.48 26.42
N ALA A 279 -3.18 15.28 25.40
CA ALA A 279 -3.15 16.09 24.20
C ALA A 279 -2.77 15.28 22.97
N VAL A 280 -3.13 15.82 21.81
CA VAL A 280 -2.72 15.37 20.48
C VAL A 280 -1.76 16.41 19.92
N PHE A 281 -0.60 16.01 19.42
CA PHE A 281 0.37 16.93 18.82
C PHE A 281 0.97 16.38 17.54
N ALA A 282 1.56 17.25 16.73
CA ALA A 282 2.27 16.91 15.50
C ALA A 282 3.42 17.88 15.29
N VAL A 283 4.56 17.40 14.80
CA VAL A 283 5.56 18.27 14.19
C VAL A 283 5.31 18.28 12.68
N THR A 284 5.07 19.46 12.11
CA THR A 284 4.66 19.53 10.70
C THR A 284 5.19 20.77 9.97
N LEU A 285 5.25 20.68 8.64
CA LEU A 285 5.38 21.80 7.70
C LEU A 285 4.02 22.28 7.16
N PHE A 286 2.93 21.60 7.51
CA PHE A 286 1.57 21.91 7.06
C PHE A 286 0.78 22.65 8.15
N HIS A 287 1.19 23.87 8.51
CA HIS A 287 0.59 24.60 9.64
C HIS A 287 -0.85 25.03 9.35
N GLY A 288 -1.09 25.63 8.18
CA GLY A 288 -2.41 26.15 7.80
C GLY A 288 -3.55 25.12 7.92
N PRO A 289 -3.41 23.88 7.40
CA PRO A 289 -4.42 22.85 7.60
C PRO A 289 -4.66 22.47 9.07
N LEU A 290 -3.62 22.42 9.92
CA LEU A 290 -3.78 22.08 11.33
C LEU A 290 -4.41 23.21 12.14
N GLU A 291 -4.00 24.46 11.91
CA GLU A 291 -4.58 25.64 12.54
C GLU A 291 -6.07 25.77 12.21
N LYS A 292 -6.44 25.58 10.94
CA LYS A 292 -7.86 25.53 10.52
C LYS A 292 -8.65 24.42 11.21
N ASN A 293 -7.97 23.36 11.64
CA ASN A 293 -8.54 22.25 12.41
C ASN A 293 -8.50 22.47 13.93
N GLY A 294 -8.11 23.66 14.39
CA GLY A 294 -8.14 24.11 15.78
C GLY A 294 -6.86 23.85 16.55
N PHE A 295 -5.79 23.38 15.90
CA PHE A 295 -4.52 23.17 16.59
C PHE A 295 -3.85 24.49 16.90
N THR A 296 -3.30 24.60 18.09
CA THR A 296 -2.41 25.70 18.48
C THR A 296 -1.02 25.44 17.93
N LEU A 297 -0.44 26.44 17.26
CA LEU A 297 0.90 26.37 16.70
C LEU A 297 1.92 26.98 17.66
N VAL A 298 3.01 26.26 17.90
CA VAL A 298 4.12 26.66 18.75
C VAL A 298 5.41 26.54 17.94
N PRO A 299 6.28 27.56 17.93
CA PRO A 299 7.57 27.46 17.27
C PRO A 299 8.44 26.41 17.97
N LEU A 300 9.22 25.67 17.17
CA LEU A 300 10.19 24.72 17.72
C LEU A 300 11.50 25.46 18.08
N PRO A 301 12.28 24.94 19.04
CA PRO A 301 13.62 25.44 19.28
C PRO A 301 14.47 25.40 17.99
N PRO A 302 15.32 26.41 17.71
CA PRO A 302 15.99 26.55 16.41
C PRO A 302 16.79 25.33 15.94
N LEU A 303 17.46 24.63 16.87
CA LEU A 303 18.21 23.42 16.57
C LEU A 303 17.28 22.26 16.19
N GLN A 304 16.19 22.07 16.93
CA GLN A 304 15.19 21.05 16.59
C GLN A 304 14.55 21.36 15.24
N ALA A 305 14.18 22.62 15.00
CA ALA A 305 13.59 23.06 13.74
C ALA A 305 14.49 22.75 12.54
N ARG A 306 15.82 22.95 12.67
CA ARG A 306 16.80 22.59 11.64
C ARG A 306 16.87 21.09 11.38
N VAL A 307 16.89 20.28 12.43
CA VAL A 307 16.94 18.80 12.33
C VAL A 307 15.67 18.26 11.67
N TYR A 308 14.50 18.66 12.14
CA TYR A 308 13.22 18.29 11.53
C TYR A 308 13.12 18.77 10.08
N GLY A 309 13.54 20.01 9.81
CA GLY A 309 13.57 20.56 8.46
C GLY A 309 14.46 19.75 7.50
N LEU A 310 15.61 19.27 7.96
CA LEU A 310 16.47 18.38 7.17
C LEU A 310 15.78 17.03 6.91
N GLY A 311 15.15 16.44 7.94
CA GLY A 311 14.39 15.19 7.80
C GLY A 311 13.27 15.30 6.77
N PHE A 312 12.47 16.38 6.82
CA PHE A 312 11.41 16.63 5.85
C PHE A 312 11.95 16.81 4.42
N ARG A 313 13.10 17.48 4.24
CA ARG A 313 13.76 17.60 2.93
C ARG A 313 14.20 16.26 2.37
N LEU A 314 14.77 15.39 3.21
CA LEU A 314 15.16 14.04 2.81
C LEU A 314 13.94 13.21 2.40
N MET A 315 12.88 13.23 3.20
CA MET A 315 11.62 12.54 2.90
C MET A 315 11.02 12.99 1.58
N ARG A 316 11.09 14.29 1.28
CA ARG A 316 10.65 14.83 -0.01
C ARG A 316 11.47 14.30 -1.18
N LEU A 317 12.78 14.23 -1.05
CA LEU A 317 13.66 13.69 -2.09
C LEU A 317 13.34 12.21 -2.36
N VAL A 318 13.11 11.43 -1.31
CA VAL A 318 12.77 10.00 -1.43
C VAL A 318 11.40 9.81 -2.10
N TYR A 319 10.38 10.52 -1.63
CA TYR A 319 8.99 10.31 -2.07
C TYR A 319 8.54 11.17 -3.25
N GLY A 320 9.39 12.10 -3.71
CA GLY A 320 9.17 12.88 -4.93
C GLY A 320 8.05 13.91 -4.83
N THR A 321 7.90 14.60 -3.69
CA THR A 321 6.85 15.62 -3.55
C THR A 321 7.20 16.84 -4.41
N THR A 322 6.56 16.99 -5.57
CA THR A 322 6.75 18.12 -6.50
C THR A 322 6.10 19.42 -6.01
N VAL A 323 5.24 19.35 -4.99
CA VAL A 323 4.61 20.52 -4.38
C VAL A 323 5.54 21.08 -3.31
N SER A 324 6.04 22.30 -3.52
CA SER A 324 6.73 23.07 -2.49
C SER A 324 5.78 23.30 -1.31
N PRO A 325 6.19 23.02 -0.05
CA PRO A 325 5.37 23.41 1.08
C PRO A 325 5.20 24.93 1.08
N SER A 326 4.06 25.40 1.54
CA SER A 326 3.81 26.84 1.74
C SER A 326 4.78 27.45 2.76
N GLU A 327 5.42 26.63 3.61
CA GLU A 327 6.26 27.06 4.73
C GLU A 327 7.56 26.23 4.82
N THR A 328 8.65 26.89 5.19
CA THR A 328 10.01 26.32 5.23
C THR A 328 10.43 25.83 6.62
N GLU A 329 9.77 26.30 7.68
CA GLU A 329 10.13 26.01 9.06
C GLU A 329 9.10 25.07 9.71
N PRO A 330 9.53 23.96 10.34
CA PRO A 330 8.60 23.09 11.05
C PRO A 330 8.13 23.74 12.35
N LYS A 331 6.84 23.57 12.67
CA LYS A 331 6.24 24.00 13.94
C LYS A 331 5.60 22.81 14.62
N LEU A 332 5.47 22.93 15.94
CA LEU A 332 4.71 22.02 16.75
C LEU A 332 3.26 22.49 16.75
N ALA A 333 2.35 21.61 16.34
CA ALA A 333 0.91 21.85 16.39
C ALA A 333 0.32 20.95 17.47
N TRP A 334 -0.51 21.47 18.36
CA TRP A 334 -1.12 20.66 19.41
C TRP A 334 -2.56 21.06 19.74
N MET A 335 -3.29 20.14 20.37
CA MET A 335 -4.66 20.33 20.82
C MET A 335 -4.91 19.43 22.04
N GLU A 336 -5.65 19.91 23.03
CA GLU A 336 -6.09 19.07 24.15
C GLU A 336 -6.96 17.90 23.66
N ARG A 337 -6.87 16.75 24.35
CA ARG A 337 -7.61 15.55 23.98
C ARG A 337 -9.11 15.82 23.87
N GLU A 338 -9.70 16.45 24.89
CA GLU A 338 -11.15 16.66 24.94
C GLU A 338 -11.61 17.60 23.83
N ALA A 339 -10.85 18.66 23.54
CA ALA A 339 -11.11 19.53 22.39
C ALA A 339 -11.00 18.77 21.05
N PHE A 340 -10.01 17.89 20.93
CA PHE A 340 -9.83 17.05 19.74
C PHE A 340 -11.00 16.08 19.54
N LEU A 341 -11.44 15.42 20.60
CA LEU A 341 -12.58 14.50 20.57
C LEU A 341 -13.89 15.23 20.32
N ALA A 342 -14.11 16.42 20.89
CA ALA A 342 -15.30 17.22 20.63
C ALA A 342 -15.40 17.65 19.15
N ARG A 343 -14.25 17.88 18.50
CA ARG A 343 -14.20 18.38 17.12
C ARG A 343 -14.19 17.27 16.06
N HIS A 344 -13.50 16.17 16.34
CA HIS A 344 -13.22 15.10 15.36
C HIS A 344 -13.79 13.74 15.74
N GLY A 345 -14.38 13.59 16.93
CA GLY A 345 -14.93 12.35 17.47
C GLY A 345 -16.32 11.97 16.97
#